data_AF-A0A1Q3HM92-F1
#
_entry.id   AF-A0A1Q3HM92-F1
#
_cell.length_a   1.000
_cell.length_b   1.000
_cell.length_c   1.000
_cell.angle_alpha   90.00
_cell.angle_beta   90.00
_cell.angle_gamma   90.00
#
_symmetry.space_group_name_H-M   'P 1'
#
loop_
_entity.id
_entity.type
_entity.pdbx_description
1 polymer ?
#
loop_
_entity_poly.entity_id
_entity_poly.type
_entity_poly.pdbx_seq_one_letter_code
_entity_poly.pdbx_strand_id
1 'polypeptide(L)'
;MLPLDRQDEDDKSEAPCVPTAGGPHWLEEGETLSVKVSCADDTEVKGSAFHLKNLPPGASYDKKTATLSWTPGLDQAGVYVIALKGKEKQTGTVKIGVADNWKDPHNVPVQPTVYTEEYGLPVIHFQGASHLNPDDHVPLTVIYGGHTYAAEGKLRGSSSLAFPKNSYTLKFSAEDPFQEPARAGGFTNRRSLVLINTFNDNSYLRARMGFELWGRLSPESLQVKTFSVVVYLDGVYHGLYTLADHVNKHLMAAQGLSVNGNLYKADTGAANFRLEDKDGQPKPTPHAGFVKQDGTPKEGEPGAFDDLDAFVRFVATASDADFRTQGPQLFSQRDYENWWAFVTLLVAIDSDVKNAYHYHDPQGGPWRYIPWDLDGTFGQTWKTQRLRPTAPLDTGADNEMFRRLLAEPTFAGPLRTRLRAQLSQELAPVLLHARLDEIAGEIAPSARRDEARWMEQYRSFPLWSQRTDFTTFDEEVEYIRQWLTLRWVFLDAQLALMP
;
A
#
# COMPACT_ATOMS: atom_id res chain seq x y z
N MET A 1 -39.50 23.45 -73.33
CA MET A 1 -38.31 22.58 -73.36
C MET A 1 -37.23 23.29 -72.55
N LEU A 2 -36.49 22.52 -71.74
CA LEU A 2 -35.40 22.88 -70.83
C LEU A 2 -35.79 23.30 -69.39
N PRO A 3 -35.03 22.83 -68.38
CA PRO A 3 -35.58 22.20 -67.19
C PRO A 3 -35.25 22.95 -65.88
N LEU A 4 -35.97 22.51 -64.85
CA LEU A 4 -35.93 22.95 -63.46
C LEU A 4 -34.55 22.81 -62.81
N ASP A 5 -34.18 23.85 -62.05
CA ASP A 5 -33.07 23.90 -61.11
C ASP A 5 -33.09 22.70 -60.15
N ARG A 6 -31.93 22.05 -60.00
CA ARG A 6 -31.63 21.18 -58.87
C ARG A 6 -31.39 22.08 -57.66
N GLN A 7 -32.27 22.00 -56.67
CA GLN A 7 -31.96 22.47 -55.33
C GLN A 7 -30.88 21.58 -54.73
N ASP A 8 -29.82 22.23 -54.25
CA ASP A 8 -28.82 21.67 -53.34
C ASP A 8 -29.53 21.18 -52.06
N GLU A 9 -29.63 19.86 -51.90
CA GLU A 9 -29.83 19.24 -50.59
C GLU A 9 -28.46 19.04 -49.91
N ASP A 10 -28.45 19.20 -48.59
CA ASP A 10 -27.38 18.91 -47.62
C ASP A 10 -26.26 19.95 -47.41
N ASP A 11 -26.59 20.98 -46.63
CA ASP A 11 -25.69 21.41 -45.53
C ASP A 11 -26.50 21.92 -44.32
N LYS A 12 -27.21 21.01 -43.65
CA LYS A 12 -27.59 21.27 -42.25
C LYS A 12 -26.32 21.06 -41.44
N SER A 13 -25.71 22.14 -40.91
CA SER A 13 -24.59 22.02 -39.99
C SER A 13 -25.04 21.14 -38.81
N GLU A 14 -24.52 19.91 -38.74
CA GLU A 14 -24.72 19.04 -37.58
C GLU A 14 -24.25 19.80 -36.33
N ALA A 15 -25.01 19.70 -35.24
CA ALA A 15 -24.74 20.43 -34.01
C ALA A 15 -23.32 20.18 -33.47
N PRO A 16 -22.69 21.17 -32.82
CA PRO A 16 -21.35 21.03 -32.28
C PRO A 16 -21.28 19.86 -31.31
N CYS A 17 -20.31 18.96 -31.52
CA CYS A 17 -20.22 17.69 -30.80
C CYS A 17 -18.79 17.43 -30.34
N VAL A 18 -18.59 17.30 -29.03
CA VAL A 18 -17.31 16.84 -28.46
C VAL A 18 -17.28 15.32 -28.52
N PRO A 19 -16.45 14.69 -29.36
CA PRO A 19 -16.46 13.25 -29.53
C PRO A 19 -15.91 12.54 -28.30
N THR A 20 -16.56 11.45 -27.90
CA THR A 20 -16.12 10.56 -26.81
C THR A 20 -16.41 9.11 -27.18
N ALA A 21 -15.72 8.18 -26.53
CA ALA A 21 -16.08 6.76 -26.51
C ALA A 21 -16.13 6.22 -25.06
N GLY A 22 -16.30 7.11 -24.08
CA GLY A 22 -16.15 6.80 -22.66
C GLY A 22 -14.73 6.37 -22.30
N GLY A 23 -14.62 5.56 -21.24
CA GLY A 23 -13.36 4.98 -20.76
C GLY A 23 -12.79 5.68 -19.52
N PRO A 24 -11.56 5.31 -19.10
CA PRO A 24 -10.62 4.42 -19.80
C PRO A 24 -11.18 2.99 -19.99
N HIS A 25 -10.84 2.37 -21.12
CA HIS A 25 -11.15 0.97 -21.38
C HIS A 25 -9.92 0.11 -21.07
N TRP A 26 -10.14 -1.05 -20.48
CA TRP A 26 -9.08 -2.02 -20.22
C TRP A 26 -9.49 -3.39 -20.72
N LEU A 27 -8.55 -4.09 -21.33
CA LEU A 27 -8.68 -5.44 -21.83
C LEU A 27 -7.32 -6.15 -21.74
N GLU A 28 -7.30 -7.46 -21.88
CA GLU A 28 -6.08 -8.25 -22.03
C GLU A 28 -5.75 -8.48 -23.52
N GLU A 29 -4.50 -8.78 -23.85
CA GLU A 29 -4.14 -9.17 -25.22
C GLU A 29 -4.96 -10.37 -25.71
N GLY A 30 -5.43 -10.29 -26.96
CA GLY A 30 -6.35 -11.26 -27.56
C GLY A 30 -7.83 -11.00 -27.27
N GLU A 31 -8.19 -10.17 -26.29
CA GLU A 31 -9.58 -9.78 -26.06
C GLU A 31 -10.06 -8.75 -27.10
N THR A 32 -11.35 -8.74 -27.39
CA THR A 32 -11.92 -7.81 -28.38
C THR A 32 -12.59 -6.62 -27.70
N LEU A 33 -12.11 -5.42 -27.99
CA LEU A 33 -12.76 -4.16 -27.69
C LEU A 33 -13.78 -3.82 -28.79
N SER A 34 -14.97 -3.38 -28.38
CA SER A 34 -15.97 -2.79 -29.28
C SER A 34 -16.69 -1.65 -28.56
N VAL A 35 -16.43 -0.41 -28.97
CA VAL A 35 -16.96 0.79 -28.32
C VAL A 35 -17.56 1.75 -29.33
N LYS A 36 -18.71 2.34 -28.98
CA LYS A 36 -19.36 3.35 -29.81
C LYS A 36 -18.75 4.72 -29.56
N VAL A 37 -18.44 5.44 -30.63
CA VAL A 37 -18.06 6.85 -30.59
C VAL A 37 -19.33 7.68 -30.70
N SER A 38 -19.53 8.59 -29.76
CA SER A 38 -20.71 9.45 -29.65
C SER A 38 -20.31 10.87 -29.25
N CYS A 39 -21.29 11.75 -29.17
CA CYS A 39 -21.12 13.06 -28.56
C CYS A 39 -21.21 12.95 -27.03
N ALA A 40 -20.40 13.72 -26.32
CA ALA A 40 -20.37 13.71 -24.85
C ALA A 40 -21.66 14.23 -24.19
N ASP A 41 -22.48 14.97 -24.92
CA ASP A 41 -23.79 15.49 -24.53
C ASP A 41 -24.95 14.62 -25.05
N ASP A 42 -24.64 13.42 -25.55
CA ASP A 42 -25.58 12.49 -26.17
C ASP A 42 -26.30 13.04 -27.42
N THR A 43 -25.82 14.14 -28.00
CA THR A 43 -26.32 14.64 -29.29
C THR A 43 -26.12 13.57 -30.37
N GLU A 44 -27.17 13.27 -31.11
CA GLU A 44 -27.11 12.26 -32.17
C GLU A 44 -26.40 12.83 -33.40
N VAL A 45 -25.25 12.24 -33.73
CA VAL A 45 -24.43 12.60 -34.89
C VAL A 45 -24.04 11.34 -35.64
N LYS A 46 -24.00 11.42 -36.98
CA LYS A 46 -23.59 10.30 -37.84
C LYS A 46 -22.14 9.92 -37.55
N GLY A 47 -21.82 8.62 -37.49
CA GLY A 47 -20.45 8.13 -37.26
C GLY A 47 -19.43 8.63 -38.30
N SER A 48 -19.89 8.97 -39.52
CA SER A 48 -19.05 9.59 -40.54
C SER A 48 -18.55 11.00 -40.19
N ALA A 49 -19.13 11.66 -39.18
CA ALA A 49 -18.67 12.94 -38.67
C ALA A 49 -17.43 12.84 -37.77
N PHE A 50 -17.08 11.63 -37.33
CA PHE A 50 -15.91 11.38 -36.49
C PHE A 50 -14.71 10.91 -37.31
N HIS A 51 -13.54 11.45 -36.97
CA HIS A 51 -12.25 11.03 -37.51
C HIS A 51 -11.32 10.61 -36.37
N LEU A 52 -10.95 9.33 -36.37
CA LEU A 52 -10.02 8.77 -35.39
C LEU A 52 -8.59 8.87 -35.92
N LYS A 53 -7.65 9.20 -35.02
CA LYS A 53 -6.20 9.22 -35.29
C LYS A 53 -5.46 8.39 -34.25
N ASN A 54 -4.26 7.93 -34.62
CA ASN A 54 -3.40 7.07 -33.79
C ASN A 54 -4.07 5.72 -33.47
N LEU A 55 -4.79 5.15 -34.43
CA LEU A 55 -5.29 3.79 -34.30
C LEU A 55 -4.11 2.82 -34.17
N PRO A 56 -4.07 1.96 -33.14
CA PRO A 56 -3.06 0.93 -33.05
C PRO A 56 -3.19 -0.07 -34.21
N PRO A 57 -2.12 -0.80 -34.56
CA PRO A 57 -2.19 -1.87 -35.56
C PRO A 57 -3.32 -2.85 -35.22
N GLY A 58 -4.15 -3.18 -36.23
CA GLY A 58 -5.32 -4.05 -36.08
C GLY A 58 -6.62 -3.37 -35.65
N ALA A 59 -6.57 -2.12 -35.16
CA ALA A 59 -7.79 -1.39 -34.81
C ALA A 59 -8.49 -0.81 -36.06
N SER A 60 -9.82 -0.76 -36.02
CA SER A 60 -10.65 -0.25 -37.11
C SER A 60 -11.83 0.57 -36.61
N TYR A 61 -12.32 1.50 -37.44
CA TYR A 61 -13.49 2.33 -37.15
C TYR A 61 -14.53 2.19 -38.26
N ASP A 62 -15.71 1.67 -37.91
CA ASP A 62 -16.86 1.64 -38.80
C ASP A 62 -17.70 2.92 -38.65
N LYS A 63 -17.65 3.76 -39.69
CA LYS A 63 -18.40 5.02 -39.77
C LYS A 63 -19.92 4.83 -39.83
N LYS A 64 -20.42 3.65 -40.25
CA LYS A 64 -21.86 3.38 -40.35
C LYS A 64 -22.46 3.13 -38.98
N THR A 65 -21.79 2.34 -38.15
CA THR A 65 -22.24 2.02 -36.79
C THR A 65 -21.65 2.95 -35.73
N ALA A 66 -20.71 3.82 -36.14
CA ALA A 66 -19.89 4.65 -35.27
C ALA A 66 -19.07 3.83 -34.26
N THR A 67 -18.60 2.64 -34.64
CA THR A 67 -17.95 1.70 -33.71
C THR A 67 -16.45 1.62 -33.95
N LEU A 68 -15.66 1.80 -32.88
CA LEU A 68 -14.25 1.44 -32.83
C LEU A 68 -14.14 -0.01 -32.35
N SER A 69 -13.46 -0.85 -33.13
CA SER A 69 -13.21 -2.26 -32.81
C SER A 69 -11.73 -2.60 -32.91
N TRP A 70 -11.24 -3.40 -31.96
CA TRP A 70 -9.85 -3.81 -31.92
C TRP A 70 -9.68 -5.12 -31.14
N THR A 71 -8.86 -6.02 -31.66
CA THR A 71 -8.37 -7.20 -30.96
C THR A 71 -6.84 -7.10 -30.94
N PRO A 72 -6.21 -6.70 -29.83
CA PRO A 72 -4.76 -6.59 -29.73
C PRO A 72 -4.10 -7.95 -29.91
N GLY A 73 -2.98 -7.99 -30.63
CA GLY A 73 -2.07 -9.13 -30.64
C GLY A 73 -1.32 -9.30 -29.30
N LEU A 74 -0.60 -10.40 -29.17
CA LEU A 74 0.20 -10.76 -27.98
C LEU A 74 1.53 -9.98 -27.86
N ASP A 75 1.69 -8.93 -28.65
CA ASP A 75 2.82 -8.00 -28.66
C ASP A 75 2.37 -6.54 -28.51
N GLN A 76 1.13 -6.34 -28.04
CA GLN A 76 0.44 -5.05 -28.00
C GLN A 76 0.00 -4.64 -26.59
N ALA A 77 0.53 -5.25 -25.54
CA ALA A 77 0.39 -4.77 -24.17
C ALA A 77 0.91 -3.32 -24.07
N GLY A 78 0.07 -2.41 -23.59
CA GLY A 78 0.42 -0.99 -23.50
C GLY A 78 -0.79 -0.07 -23.32
N VAL A 79 -0.51 1.22 -23.18
CA VAL A 79 -1.52 2.27 -23.10
C VAL A 79 -1.60 3.03 -24.41
N TYR A 80 -2.78 3.06 -25.00
CA TYR A 80 -3.08 3.69 -26.28
C TYR A 80 -4.03 4.86 -26.08
N VAL A 81 -3.68 6.03 -26.61
CA VAL A 81 -4.53 7.21 -26.64
C VAL A 81 -4.92 7.52 -28.08
N ILE A 82 -6.16 7.21 -28.42
CA ILE A 82 -6.72 7.47 -29.75
C ILE A 82 -7.38 8.84 -29.74
N ALA A 83 -6.97 9.71 -30.65
CA ALA A 83 -7.55 11.04 -30.78
C ALA A 83 -8.82 10.98 -31.64
N LEU A 84 -9.90 11.56 -31.13
CA LEU A 84 -11.19 11.67 -31.79
C LEU A 84 -11.38 13.12 -32.27
N LYS A 85 -11.75 13.30 -33.54
CA LYS A 85 -12.01 14.64 -34.13
C LYS A 85 -13.42 14.72 -34.69
N GLY A 86 -14.14 15.78 -34.31
CA GLY A 86 -15.42 16.19 -34.91
C GLY A 86 -15.23 17.18 -36.07
N LYS A 87 -16.34 17.61 -36.69
CA LYS A 87 -16.36 18.46 -37.90
C LYS A 87 -15.89 19.90 -37.68
N GLU A 88 -16.11 20.51 -36.51
CA GLU A 88 -15.75 21.92 -36.23
C GLU A 88 -14.57 22.06 -35.27
N LYS A 89 -13.54 21.23 -35.46
CA LYS A 89 -12.33 21.19 -34.61
C LYS A 89 -12.59 20.75 -33.16
N GLN A 90 -13.76 20.22 -32.84
CA GLN A 90 -13.95 19.55 -31.55
C GLN A 90 -13.03 18.34 -31.47
N THR A 91 -12.40 18.18 -30.31
CA THR A 91 -11.47 17.08 -30.05
C THR A 91 -11.84 16.36 -28.77
N GLY A 92 -11.69 15.05 -28.79
CA GLY A 92 -11.72 14.20 -27.61
C GLY A 92 -10.68 13.09 -27.73
N THR A 93 -10.61 12.25 -26.70
CA THR A 93 -9.67 11.13 -26.67
C THR A 93 -10.34 9.93 -26.04
N VAL A 94 -9.96 8.74 -26.47
CA VAL A 94 -10.24 7.50 -25.75
C VAL A 94 -8.93 6.86 -25.35
N LYS A 95 -8.83 6.53 -24.06
CA LYS A 95 -7.71 5.76 -23.50
C LYS A 95 -8.10 4.29 -23.48
N ILE A 96 -7.25 3.45 -24.06
CA ILE A 96 -7.38 2.00 -24.05
C ILE A 96 -6.08 1.44 -23.49
N GLY A 97 -6.16 0.70 -22.40
CA GLY A 97 -5.03 -0.06 -21.88
C GLY A 97 -5.19 -1.54 -22.19
N VAL A 98 -4.11 -2.15 -22.65
CA VAL A 98 -4.02 -3.58 -22.95
C VAL A 98 -3.09 -4.23 -21.95
N ALA A 99 -3.60 -5.15 -21.14
CA ALA A 99 -2.84 -5.93 -20.19
C ALA A 99 -2.11 -7.08 -20.88
N ASP A 100 -0.87 -7.36 -20.46
CA ASP A 100 -0.06 -8.48 -20.93
C ASP A 100 -0.79 -9.82 -20.73
N ASN A 101 -0.72 -10.72 -21.71
CA ASN A 101 -1.20 -12.09 -21.57
C ASN A 101 -0.03 -13.06 -21.30
N TRP A 102 0.69 -12.83 -20.19
CA TRP A 102 1.74 -13.68 -19.62
C TRP A 102 1.49 -15.19 -19.57
N LYS A 103 0.22 -15.63 -19.67
CA LYS A 103 -0.17 -17.05 -19.66
C LYS A 103 -0.15 -17.67 -21.05
N ASP A 104 -0.24 -16.89 -22.12
CA ASP A 104 -0.19 -17.41 -23.49
C ASP A 104 1.22 -17.93 -23.82
N PRO A 105 1.37 -19.16 -24.35
CA PRO A 105 2.67 -19.70 -24.76
C PRO A 105 3.43 -18.86 -25.81
N HIS A 106 2.72 -17.99 -26.55
CA HIS A 106 3.28 -17.12 -27.57
C HIS A 106 3.35 -15.65 -27.12
N ASN A 107 3.19 -15.37 -25.82
CA ASN A 107 3.29 -14.03 -25.27
C ASN A 107 4.62 -13.37 -25.64
N VAL A 108 4.58 -12.09 -26.02
CA VAL A 108 5.78 -11.29 -26.21
C VAL A 108 5.97 -10.40 -24.97
N PRO A 109 7.11 -10.50 -24.26
CA PRO A 109 7.34 -9.69 -23.06
C PRO A 109 7.14 -8.20 -23.31
N VAL A 110 6.46 -7.56 -22.36
CA VAL A 110 6.19 -6.12 -22.39
C VAL A 110 7.46 -5.31 -22.51
N GLN A 111 7.38 -4.15 -23.19
CA GLN A 111 8.47 -3.19 -23.23
C GLN A 111 8.41 -2.26 -22.01
N PRO A 112 9.37 -2.33 -21.05
CA PRO A 112 9.23 -1.67 -19.75
C PRO A 112 9.09 -0.14 -19.79
N THR A 113 9.75 0.52 -20.74
CA THR A 113 9.76 1.99 -20.84
C THR A 113 8.45 2.57 -21.38
N VAL A 114 7.59 1.74 -21.98
CA VAL A 114 6.28 2.16 -22.50
C VAL A 114 5.11 1.52 -21.76
N TYR A 115 5.33 0.34 -21.16
CA TYR A 115 4.33 -0.36 -20.36
C TYR A 115 4.30 0.16 -18.92
N THR A 116 3.78 1.37 -18.72
CA THR A 116 3.89 2.09 -17.43
C THR A 116 2.66 2.00 -16.55
N GLU A 117 1.56 1.44 -17.06
CA GLU A 117 0.26 1.39 -16.37
C GLU A 117 -0.53 0.14 -16.78
N GLU A 118 -1.15 -0.52 -15.80
CA GLU A 118 -2.00 -1.71 -15.98
C GLU A 118 -3.26 -1.55 -15.10
N TYR A 119 -4.45 -1.58 -15.71
CA TYR A 119 -5.74 -1.38 -15.04
C TYR A 119 -5.83 -0.12 -14.15
N GLY A 120 -5.15 0.97 -14.53
CA GLY A 120 -5.13 2.23 -13.76
C GLY A 120 -4.05 2.29 -12.66
N LEU A 121 -3.38 1.17 -12.40
CA LEU A 121 -2.26 1.10 -11.47
C LEU A 121 -0.94 1.37 -12.18
N PRO A 122 0.04 1.98 -11.51
CA PRO A 122 1.36 2.17 -12.09
C PRO A 122 2.07 0.81 -12.15
N VAL A 123 2.95 0.66 -13.15
CA VAL A 123 3.77 -0.54 -13.31
C VAL A 123 5.22 -0.20 -12.96
N ILE A 124 5.84 -1.07 -12.16
CA ILE A 124 7.28 -1.05 -11.88
C ILE A 124 7.93 -2.30 -12.46
N HIS A 125 8.98 -2.12 -13.23
CA HIS A 125 9.74 -3.21 -13.86
C HIS A 125 11.11 -3.33 -13.24
N PHE A 126 11.55 -4.55 -12.98
CA PHE A 126 12.91 -4.87 -12.56
C PHE A 126 13.62 -5.59 -13.70
N GLN A 127 14.87 -5.21 -13.96
CA GLN A 127 15.79 -6.01 -14.78
C GLN A 127 16.96 -6.45 -13.90
N GLY A 128 17.28 -7.74 -13.93
CA GLY A 128 18.26 -8.39 -13.05
C GLY A 128 17.64 -8.95 -11.77
N ALA A 129 16.32 -9.18 -11.74
CA ALA A 129 15.63 -9.66 -10.54
C ALA A 129 16.13 -11.04 -10.07
N SER A 130 16.58 -11.88 -11.01
CA SER A 130 17.18 -13.19 -10.72
C SER A 130 18.45 -13.16 -9.86
N HIS A 131 19.10 -12.01 -9.69
CA HIS A 131 20.29 -11.86 -8.85
C HIS A 131 19.98 -11.44 -7.40
N LEU A 132 18.73 -11.10 -7.11
CA LEU A 132 18.33 -10.64 -5.79
C LEU A 132 18.44 -11.75 -4.76
N ASN A 133 18.98 -11.40 -3.59
CA ASN A 133 19.16 -12.29 -2.44
C ASN A 133 18.80 -11.51 -1.16
N PRO A 134 18.64 -12.15 0.01
CA PRO A 134 18.26 -11.44 1.24
C PRO A 134 19.41 -10.72 1.95
N ASP A 135 20.65 -11.11 1.65
CA ASP A 135 21.84 -10.73 2.39
C ASP A 135 22.31 -9.34 1.94
N ASP A 136 22.59 -9.20 0.64
CA ASP A 136 23.23 -8.03 0.06
C ASP A 136 22.33 -7.27 -0.91
N HIS A 137 22.50 -5.94 -0.94
CA HIS A 137 21.97 -5.14 -2.02
C HIS A 137 22.84 -5.36 -3.26
N VAL A 138 22.22 -5.77 -4.36
CA VAL A 138 22.88 -5.98 -5.64
C VAL A 138 22.37 -4.98 -6.67
N PRO A 139 23.18 -4.58 -7.67
CA PRO A 139 22.74 -3.71 -8.73
C PRO A 139 21.53 -4.29 -9.50
N LEU A 140 20.55 -3.44 -9.82
CA LEU A 140 19.46 -3.73 -10.75
C LEU A 140 19.05 -2.47 -11.52
N THR A 141 18.30 -2.67 -12.60
CA THR A 141 17.60 -1.58 -13.27
C THR A 141 16.14 -1.57 -12.82
N VAL A 142 15.66 -0.41 -12.38
CA VAL A 142 14.24 -0.18 -12.08
C VAL A 142 13.67 0.76 -13.14
N ILE A 143 12.53 0.39 -13.74
CA ILE A 143 11.85 1.24 -14.71
C ILE A 143 10.45 1.55 -14.19
N TYR A 144 10.14 2.84 -14.07
CA TYR A 144 8.87 3.32 -13.51
C TYR A 144 8.47 4.63 -14.20
N GLY A 145 7.22 4.73 -14.64
CA GLY A 145 6.73 5.92 -15.36
C GLY A 145 7.52 6.24 -16.64
N GLY A 146 8.15 5.22 -17.25
CA GLY A 146 9.00 5.35 -18.44
C GLY A 146 10.43 5.83 -18.14
N HIS A 147 10.73 6.23 -16.90
CA HIS A 147 12.08 6.59 -16.47
C HIS A 147 12.86 5.36 -16.02
N THR A 148 14.15 5.32 -16.34
CA THR A 148 15.06 4.21 -16.03
C THR A 148 16.03 4.63 -14.94
N TYR A 149 15.93 3.98 -13.79
CA TYR A 149 16.79 4.21 -12.63
C TYR A 149 17.88 3.15 -12.55
N ALA A 150 19.12 3.59 -12.32
CA ALA A 150 20.15 2.73 -11.76
C ALA A 150 19.88 2.57 -10.26
N ALA A 151 19.63 1.35 -9.81
CA ALA A 151 19.23 1.06 -8.44
C ALA A 151 20.02 -0.10 -7.86
N GLU A 152 19.91 -0.28 -6.54
CA GLU A 152 20.31 -1.51 -5.87
C GLU A 152 19.10 -2.10 -5.14
N GLY A 153 19.08 -3.41 -4.98
CA GLY A 153 17.92 -4.07 -4.39
C GLY A 153 18.26 -5.40 -3.78
N LYS A 154 17.37 -5.85 -2.91
CA LYS A 154 17.47 -7.14 -2.25
C LYS A 154 16.12 -7.71 -1.87
N LEU A 155 16.07 -9.02 -1.63
CA LEU A 155 14.90 -9.66 -1.02
C LEU A 155 14.76 -9.16 0.43
N ARG A 156 13.51 -8.93 0.85
CA ARG A 156 13.20 -8.45 2.20
C ARG A 156 12.29 -9.44 2.91
N GLY A 157 12.57 -9.67 4.19
CA GLY A 157 11.70 -10.41 5.08
C GLY A 157 12.47 -11.28 6.04
N SER A 158 11.73 -12.13 6.75
CA SER A 158 12.28 -13.23 7.52
C SER A 158 11.50 -14.49 7.16
N SER A 159 10.32 -14.70 7.76
CA SER A 159 9.40 -15.78 7.36
C SER A 159 8.91 -15.65 5.91
N SER A 160 8.65 -14.43 5.46
CA SER A 160 8.18 -14.13 4.11
C SER A 160 9.21 -14.38 3.00
N LEU A 161 10.48 -14.63 3.34
CA LEU A 161 11.47 -15.08 2.35
C LEU A 161 11.13 -16.47 1.80
N ALA A 162 10.36 -17.28 2.54
CA ALA A 162 9.90 -18.58 2.09
C ALA A 162 8.71 -18.50 1.10
N PHE A 163 8.10 -17.32 0.93
CA PHE A 163 7.01 -17.14 -0.02
C PHE A 163 7.55 -17.20 -1.45
N PRO A 164 6.80 -17.77 -2.40
CA PRO A 164 7.19 -17.76 -3.82
C PRO A 164 7.07 -16.37 -4.46
N LYS A 165 6.42 -15.44 -3.75
CA LYS A 165 6.24 -14.03 -4.11
C LYS A 165 6.91 -13.18 -3.02
N ASN A 166 8.16 -12.81 -3.23
CA ASN A 166 8.99 -12.14 -2.22
C ASN A 166 8.75 -10.63 -2.15
N SER A 167 9.02 -10.03 -0.99
CA SER A 167 9.13 -8.56 -0.86
C SER A 167 10.52 -8.07 -1.28
N TYR A 168 10.62 -6.80 -1.67
CA TYR A 168 11.87 -6.19 -2.12
C TYR A 168 12.17 -4.90 -1.36
N THR A 169 13.44 -4.65 -1.05
CA THR A 169 13.93 -3.31 -0.68
C THR A 169 14.72 -2.75 -1.84
N LEU A 170 14.41 -1.52 -2.27
CA LEU A 170 15.11 -0.83 -3.35
C LEU A 170 15.82 0.41 -2.81
N LYS A 171 16.97 0.73 -3.38
CA LYS A 171 17.77 1.93 -3.11
C LYS A 171 18.07 2.66 -4.41
N PHE A 172 18.02 3.98 -4.33
CA PHE A 172 18.25 4.90 -5.44
C PHE A 172 19.39 5.87 -5.09
N SER A 173 20.07 6.38 -6.12
CA SER A 173 21.15 7.34 -5.96
C SER A 173 20.65 8.69 -5.44
N ALA A 174 21.56 9.57 -5.00
CA ALA A 174 21.18 10.90 -4.51
C ALA A 174 20.78 11.81 -5.67
N GLU A 175 21.39 11.54 -6.80
CA GLU A 175 21.34 12.27 -8.05
C GLU A 175 20.08 11.93 -8.84
N ASP A 176 19.52 10.73 -8.65
CA ASP A 176 18.29 10.24 -9.30
C ASP A 176 17.38 9.49 -8.31
N PRO A 177 16.81 10.18 -7.30
CA PRO A 177 15.91 9.55 -6.35
C PRO A 177 14.54 9.26 -6.99
N PHE A 178 13.86 8.22 -6.52
CA PHE A 178 12.56 7.81 -7.04
C PHE A 178 11.48 8.89 -6.90
N GLN A 179 10.66 9.05 -7.94
CA GLN A 179 9.61 10.07 -8.04
C GLN A 179 8.24 9.49 -8.40
N GLU A 180 7.24 9.77 -7.57
CA GLU A 180 5.82 9.58 -7.88
C GLU A 180 4.98 10.71 -7.22
N PRO A 181 4.91 11.90 -7.84
CA PRO A 181 4.20 13.03 -7.25
C PRO A 181 2.67 12.88 -7.25
N ALA A 182 2.09 12.05 -8.10
CA ALA A 182 0.63 11.93 -8.25
C ALA A 182 -0.01 11.01 -7.20
N ARG A 183 0.78 10.16 -6.51
CA ARG A 183 0.27 9.19 -5.53
C ARG A 183 0.74 9.49 -4.11
N ALA A 184 -0.01 8.97 -3.15
CA ALA A 184 0.27 9.07 -1.71
C ALA A 184 0.56 10.51 -1.20
N GLY A 185 -0.11 11.52 -1.77
CA GLY A 185 0.08 12.92 -1.42
C GLY A 185 1.52 13.41 -1.66
N GLY A 186 2.15 12.96 -2.74
CA GLY A 186 3.53 13.31 -3.12
C GLY A 186 4.56 12.33 -2.56
N PHE A 187 4.84 11.27 -3.32
CA PHE A 187 5.88 10.28 -3.03
C PHE A 187 7.16 10.62 -3.83
N THR A 188 7.78 11.74 -3.49
CA THR A 188 8.93 12.30 -4.22
C THR A 188 10.23 12.16 -3.46
N ASN A 189 11.35 12.25 -4.17
CA ASN A 189 12.71 12.27 -3.61
C ASN A 189 13.04 11.06 -2.71
N ARG A 190 12.58 9.86 -3.08
CA ARG A 190 12.85 8.66 -2.28
C ARG A 190 14.19 8.02 -2.63
N ARG A 191 15.07 7.98 -1.64
CA ARG A 191 16.37 7.27 -1.69
C ARG A 191 16.23 5.76 -1.50
N SER A 192 15.10 5.32 -0.96
CA SER A 192 14.79 3.91 -0.79
C SER A 192 13.30 3.69 -0.58
N LEU A 193 12.80 2.54 -1.01
CA LEU A 193 11.41 2.12 -0.82
C LEU A 193 11.33 0.60 -0.63
N VAL A 194 10.15 0.13 -0.22
CA VAL A 194 9.87 -1.30 -0.07
C VAL A 194 8.69 -1.68 -0.96
N LEU A 195 8.81 -2.78 -1.69
CA LEU A 195 7.66 -3.47 -2.27
C LEU A 195 7.26 -4.60 -1.33
N ILE A 196 6.12 -4.42 -0.66
CA ILE A 196 5.54 -5.39 0.26
C ILE A 196 4.69 -6.36 -0.55
N ASN A 197 5.07 -7.64 -0.55
CA ASN A 197 4.26 -8.68 -1.16
C ASN A 197 2.91 -8.82 -0.44
N THR A 198 1.93 -9.35 -1.15
CA THR A 198 0.58 -9.59 -0.64
C THR A 198 0.26 -11.08 -0.57
N PHE A 199 1.28 -11.95 -0.57
CA PHE A 199 1.08 -13.39 -0.74
C PHE A 199 0.24 -14.01 0.38
N ASN A 200 0.41 -13.53 1.61
CA ASN A 200 -0.38 -13.97 2.77
C ASN A 200 -1.59 -13.05 3.06
N ASP A 201 -1.93 -12.15 2.13
CA ASP A 201 -3.10 -11.27 2.21
C ASP A 201 -3.86 -11.29 0.88
N ASN A 202 -4.81 -12.21 0.75
CA ASN A 202 -5.67 -12.33 -0.44
C ASN A 202 -6.69 -11.18 -0.59
N SER A 203 -6.71 -10.21 0.33
CA SER A 203 -7.42 -8.94 0.11
C SER A 203 -6.55 -7.91 -0.62
N TYR A 204 -5.23 -8.02 -0.53
CA TYR A 204 -4.26 -7.02 -1.00
C TYR A 204 -4.40 -5.63 -0.32
N LEU A 205 -5.21 -5.52 0.74
CA LEU A 205 -5.61 -4.26 1.35
C LEU A 205 -4.98 -4.02 2.72
N ARG A 206 -4.66 -5.07 3.49
CA ARG A 206 -4.43 -4.94 4.94
C ARG A 206 -3.27 -4.04 5.28
N ALA A 207 -2.12 -4.22 4.61
CA ALA A 207 -0.94 -3.40 4.84
C ALA A 207 -1.22 -1.92 4.54
N ARG A 208 -1.77 -1.63 3.34
CA ARG A 208 -2.10 -0.25 2.92
C ARG A 208 -3.14 0.39 3.84
N MET A 209 -4.25 -0.30 4.13
CA MET A 209 -5.26 0.22 5.05
C MET A 209 -4.72 0.41 6.47
N GLY A 210 -3.82 -0.45 6.94
CA GLY A 210 -3.19 -0.32 8.24
C GLY A 210 -2.39 0.99 8.35
N PHE A 211 -1.54 1.27 7.36
CA PHE A 211 -0.78 2.53 7.32
C PHE A 211 -1.68 3.76 7.17
N GLU A 212 -2.72 3.69 6.35
CA GLU A 212 -3.67 4.81 6.22
C GLU A 212 -4.50 5.03 7.49
N LEU A 213 -4.88 3.96 8.20
CA LEU A 213 -5.59 4.05 9.49
C LEU A 213 -4.70 4.71 10.56
N TRP A 214 -3.40 4.41 10.57
CA TRP A 214 -2.44 5.09 11.44
C TRP A 214 -2.43 6.60 11.20
N GLY A 215 -2.39 7.03 9.94
CA GLY A 215 -2.45 8.45 9.58
C GLY A 215 -3.74 9.15 9.97
N ARG A 216 -4.87 8.43 10.00
CA ARG A 216 -6.16 8.96 10.50
C ARG A 216 -6.20 9.05 12.03
N LEU A 217 -5.71 8.01 12.71
CA LEU A 217 -5.69 7.93 14.18
C LEU A 217 -4.68 8.92 14.79
N SER A 218 -3.55 9.15 14.11
CA SER A 218 -2.39 9.87 14.63
C SER A 218 -1.72 10.73 13.54
N PRO A 219 -2.39 11.75 13.00
CA PRO A 219 -1.88 12.56 11.88
C PRO A 219 -0.57 13.32 12.20
N GLU A 220 -0.31 13.60 13.47
CA GLU A 220 0.92 14.21 14.01
C GLU A 220 2.10 13.24 14.13
N SER A 221 1.85 11.93 14.00
CA SER A 221 2.87 10.90 14.08
C SER A 221 3.67 10.77 12.79
N LEU A 222 4.79 10.08 12.87
CA LEU A 222 5.55 9.68 11.69
C LEU A 222 4.74 8.70 10.84
N GLN A 223 4.68 8.99 9.54
CA GLN A 223 3.86 8.27 8.57
C GLN A 223 4.70 7.41 7.64
N VAL A 224 4.16 6.25 7.24
CA VAL A 224 4.68 5.45 6.13
C VAL A 224 3.70 5.63 4.98
N LYS A 225 4.12 6.31 3.92
CA LYS A 225 3.26 6.47 2.74
C LYS A 225 3.25 5.19 1.92
N THR A 226 2.08 4.84 1.38
CA THR A 226 1.89 3.65 0.56
C THR A 226 0.98 3.89 -0.63
N PHE A 227 1.16 3.11 -1.71
CA PHE A 227 0.20 2.97 -2.81
C PHE A 227 0.37 1.61 -3.50
N SER A 228 -0.62 1.22 -4.31
CA SER A 228 -0.61 -0.06 -5.02
C SER A 228 0.17 0.04 -6.34
N VAL A 229 0.92 -1.00 -6.70
CA VAL A 229 1.72 -1.08 -7.93
C VAL A 229 1.68 -2.49 -8.52
N VAL A 230 1.71 -2.60 -9.84
CA VAL A 230 1.90 -3.89 -10.52
C VAL A 230 3.39 -4.09 -10.81
N VAL A 231 3.93 -5.26 -10.48
CA VAL A 231 5.34 -5.60 -10.62
C VAL A 231 5.56 -6.55 -11.78
N TYR A 232 6.55 -6.22 -12.60
CA TYR A 232 7.11 -7.10 -13.61
C TYR A 232 8.58 -7.37 -13.29
N LEU A 233 8.98 -8.64 -13.37
CA LEU A 233 10.36 -9.07 -13.16
C LEU A 233 10.90 -9.62 -14.47
N ASP A 234 11.97 -9.02 -14.98
CA ASP A 234 12.63 -9.44 -16.22
C ASP A 234 11.64 -9.56 -17.41
N GLY A 235 10.66 -8.64 -17.46
CA GLY A 235 9.63 -8.58 -18.52
C GLY A 235 8.42 -9.47 -18.30
N VAL A 236 8.33 -10.20 -17.18
CA VAL A 236 7.24 -11.13 -16.87
C VAL A 236 6.36 -10.59 -15.74
N TYR A 237 5.04 -10.65 -15.92
CA TYR A 237 4.08 -10.30 -14.87
C TYR A 237 4.34 -11.08 -13.59
N HIS A 238 4.55 -10.37 -12.49
CA HIS A 238 4.82 -10.95 -11.19
C HIS A 238 3.68 -10.74 -10.20
N GLY A 239 2.99 -9.60 -10.24
CA GLY A 239 1.78 -9.42 -9.44
C GLY A 239 1.57 -8.01 -8.86
N LEU A 240 0.49 -7.86 -8.11
CA LEU A 240 0.14 -6.69 -7.32
C LEU A 240 0.95 -6.63 -6.02
N TYR A 241 1.47 -5.45 -5.71
CA TYR A 241 2.26 -5.15 -4.51
C TYR A 241 1.78 -3.87 -3.84
N THR A 242 2.05 -3.75 -2.53
CA THR A 242 1.99 -2.45 -1.84
C THR A 242 3.39 -1.84 -1.86
N LEU A 243 3.56 -0.73 -2.58
CA LEU A 243 4.77 0.09 -2.50
C LEU A 243 4.68 0.98 -1.27
N ALA A 244 5.72 0.96 -0.44
CA ALA A 244 5.79 1.70 0.82
C ALA A 244 7.09 2.48 0.97
N ASP A 245 7.04 3.55 1.76
CA ASP A 245 8.23 4.17 2.32
C ASP A 245 9.11 3.11 3.03
N HIS A 246 10.42 3.21 2.85
CA HIS A 246 11.34 2.43 3.67
C HIS A 246 11.61 3.18 4.98
N VAL A 247 11.24 2.58 6.12
CA VAL A 247 11.53 3.15 7.43
C VAL A 247 13.04 3.13 7.71
N ASN A 248 13.66 4.28 7.52
CA ASN A 248 15.09 4.52 7.74
C ASN A 248 15.34 6.03 7.93
N LYS A 249 16.60 6.42 8.09
CA LYS A 249 17.02 7.83 8.21
C LYS A 249 16.56 8.75 7.08
N HIS A 250 16.33 8.24 5.86
CA HIS A 250 15.84 9.05 4.75
C HIS A 250 14.34 9.35 4.89
N LEU A 251 13.55 8.41 5.41
CA LEU A 251 12.17 8.69 5.81
C LEU A 251 12.13 9.73 6.94
N MET A 252 13.05 9.64 7.91
CA MET A 252 13.15 10.61 9.00
C MET A 252 13.41 12.01 8.44
N ALA A 253 14.39 12.16 7.54
CA ALA A 253 14.67 13.41 6.84
C ALA A 253 13.47 13.94 6.04
N ALA A 254 12.76 13.05 5.33
CA ALA A 254 11.57 13.43 4.56
C ALA A 254 10.42 13.94 5.44
N GLN A 255 10.46 13.67 6.75
CA GLN A 255 9.49 14.14 7.75
C GLN A 255 10.08 15.19 8.71
N GLY A 256 11.20 15.82 8.31
CA GLY A 256 11.80 16.94 9.04
C GLY A 256 12.61 16.54 10.27
N LEU A 257 12.97 15.26 10.40
CA LEU A 257 13.82 14.74 11.48
C LEU A 257 15.27 14.56 11.03
N SER A 258 16.17 14.47 12.00
CA SER A 258 17.60 14.31 11.75
C SER A 258 17.95 12.96 11.14
N VAL A 259 18.85 12.97 10.16
CA VAL A 259 19.45 11.73 9.60
C VAL A 259 20.43 11.07 10.57
N ASN A 260 20.84 11.78 11.62
CA ASN A 260 21.80 11.30 12.62
C ASN A 260 21.10 10.70 13.86
N GLY A 261 19.77 10.75 13.92
CA GLY A 261 19.02 10.08 14.97
C GLY A 261 19.18 8.57 14.91
N ASN A 262 18.98 7.92 16.06
CA ASN A 262 18.97 6.49 16.18
C ASN A 262 17.60 5.93 15.79
N LEU A 263 17.60 4.83 15.06
CA LEU A 263 16.39 4.09 14.68
C LEU A 263 16.53 2.63 15.09
N TYR A 264 15.60 2.18 15.92
CA TYR A 264 15.56 0.82 16.46
C TYR A 264 14.31 0.10 15.96
N LYS A 265 14.47 -1.12 15.44
CA LYS A 265 13.37 -2.00 15.09
C LYS A 265 13.10 -2.97 16.24
N ALA A 266 11.85 -3.05 16.68
CA ALA A 266 11.39 -4.12 17.56
C ALA A 266 11.27 -5.42 16.76
N ASP A 267 12.21 -6.35 16.96
CA ASP A 267 12.40 -7.52 16.08
C ASP A 267 11.91 -8.83 16.70
N THR A 268 11.96 -8.95 18.03
CA THR A 268 11.46 -10.12 18.76
C THR A 268 10.56 -9.72 19.92
N GLY A 269 9.78 -10.65 20.48
CA GLY A 269 8.90 -10.37 21.62
C GLY A 269 9.61 -9.89 22.89
N ALA A 270 10.95 -9.94 22.94
CA ALA A 270 11.72 -9.33 24.01
C ALA A 270 11.76 -7.79 23.94
N ALA A 271 11.39 -7.18 22.81
CA ALA A 271 11.32 -5.72 22.63
C ALA A 271 10.09 -5.08 23.31
N ASN A 272 9.86 -5.43 24.57
CA ASN A 272 8.63 -5.17 25.32
C ASN A 272 8.81 -4.19 26.49
N PHE A 273 9.93 -3.46 26.51
CA PHE A 273 10.28 -2.47 27.55
C PHE A 273 10.38 -3.02 28.99
N ARG A 274 10.42 -4.35 29.18
CA ARG A 274 10.73 -5.00 30.47
C ARG A 274 12.23 -5.27 30.62
N LEU A 275 12.68 -5.36 31.87
CA LEU A 275 14.04 -5.84 32.21
C LEU A 275 14.11 -7.35 32.46
N GLU A 276 12.97 -8.02 32.52
CA GLU A 276 12.84 -9.46 32.74
C GLU A 276 12.14 -10.12 31.54
N ASP A 277 12.48 -11.39 31.28
CA ASP A 277 11.79 -12.21 30.31
C ASP A 277 10.46 -12.76 30.86
N LYS A 278 9.76 -13.56 30.04
CA LYS A 278 8.46 -14.15 30.39
C LYS A 278 8.49 -15.10 31.60
N ASP A 279 9.66 -15.62 31.95
CA ASP A 279 9.86 -16.54 33.07
C ASP A 279 10.34 -15.79 34.33
N GLY A 280 10.36 -14.45 34.27
CA GLY A 280 10.80 -13.57 35.35
C GLY A 280 12.31 -13.52 35.53
N GLN A 281 13.09 -14.01 34.56
CA GLN A 281 14.55 -13.94 34.62
C GLN A 281 15.05 -12.61 34.05
N PRO A 282 16.12 -12.01 34.60
CA PRO A 282 16.71 -10.81 34.03
C PRO A 282 17.12 -11.04 32.57
N LYS A 283 16.75 -10.11 31.69
CA LYS A 283 17.23 -10.10 30.32
C LYS A 283 18.75 -9.82 30.29
N PRO A 284 19.46 -10.31 29.27
CA PRO A 284 20.90 -10.06 29.14
C PRO A 284 21.21 -8.56 28.97
N THR A 285 20.33 -7.81 28.31
CA THR A 285 20.41 -6.35 28.15
C THR A 285 19.00 -5.72 28.15
N PRO A 286 18.84 -4.44 28.50
CA PRO A 286 17.54 -3.76 28.40
C PRO A 286 17.00 -3.71 26.95
N HIS A 287 17.87 -3.51 25.96
CA HIS A 287 17.52 -3.52 24.54
C HIS A 287 17.32 -4.93 23.93
N ALA A 288 17.29 -6.01 24.71
CA ALA A 288 17.09 -7.35 24.16
C ALA A 288 15.81 -7.41 23.30
N GLY A 289 15.96 -7.89 22.06
CA GLY A 289 14.89 -7.97 21.07
C GLY A 289 14.75 -6.77 20.14
N PHE A 290 15.51 -5.70 20.36
CA PHE A 290 15.64 -4.58 19.42
C PHE A 290 16.89 -4.75 18.54
N VAL A 291 16.80 -4.27 17.30
CA VAL A 291 17.91 -4.20 16.33
C VAL A 291 18.08 -2.73 15.93
N LYS A 292 19.31 -2.23 15.89
CA LYS A 292 19.60 -0.85 15.47
C LYS A 292 19.79 -0.78 13.96
N GLN A 293 18.91 -0.05 13.29
CA GLN A 293 18.90 0.09 11.83
C GLN A 293 19.71 1.30 11.35
N ASP A 294 19.59 2.43 12.05
CA ASP A 294 20.31 3.66 11.73
C ASP A 294 20.83 4.35 13.01
N GLY A 295 21.78 5.27 12.82
CA GLY A 295 22.39 6.08 13.87
C GLY A 295 23.84 5.71 14.17
N THR A 296 24.46 6.49 15.04
CA THR A 296 25.86 6.29 15.49
C THR A 296 25.92 6.37 17.02
N PRO A 297 26.68 5.49 17.70
CA PRO A 297 27.49 4.38 17.18
C PRO A 297 26.64 3.30 16.48
N LYS A 298 27.24 2.56 15.54
CA LYS A 298 26.57 1.49 14.81
C LYS A 298 26.33 0.27 15.70
N GLU A 299 25.39 -0.59 15.33
CA GLU A 299 25.20 -1.86 16.02
C GLU A 299 26.52 -2.65 16.15
N GLY A 300 26.78 -3.19 17.34
CA GLY A 300 28.03 -3.88 17.68
C GLY A 300 29.15 -2.96 18.18
N GLU A 301 29.03 -1.64 18.04
CA GLU A 301 29.98 -0.69 18.62
C GLU A 301 29.60 -0.34 20.08
N PRO A 302 30.58 -0.03 20.95
CA PRO A 302 30.30 0.44 22.31
C PRO A 302 29.39 1.67 22.31
N GLY A 303 28.37 1.65 23.16
CA GLY A 303 27.40 2.75 23.29
C GLY A 303 26.30 2.78 22.23
N ALA A 304 26.24 1.80 21.33
CA ALA A 304 25.25 1.77 20.26
C ALA A 304 23.79 1.80 20.75
N PHE A 305 23.51 1.32 21.96
CA PHE A 305 22.17 1.22 22.53
C PHE A 305 22.00 2.05 23.81
N ASP A 306 22.93 2.93 24.17
CA ASP A 306 22.90 3.61 25.47
C ASP A 306 21.62 4.42 25.70
N ASP A 307 21.13 5.12 24.67
CA ASP A 307 19.89 5.89 24.76
C ASP A 307 18.66 4.98 24.87
N LEU A 308 18.59 3.90 24.08
CA LEU A 308 17.53 2.92 24.17
C LEU A 308 17.52 2.21 25.53
N ASP A 309 18.69 1.82 26.04
CA ASP A 309 18.82 1.18 27.34
C ASP A 309 18.38 2.10 28.47
N ALA A 310 18.74 3.38 28.39
CA ALA A 310 18.25 4.39 29.34
C ALA A 310 16.72 4.54 29.25
N PHE A 311 16.16 4.55 28.04
CA PHE A 311 14.72 4.65 27.84
C PHE A 311 13.96 3.42 28.36
N VAL A 312 14.42 2.20 28.05
CA VAL A 312 13.83 0.96 28.57
C VAL A 312 13.92 0.92 30.09
N ARG A 313 15.07 1.27 30.69
CA ARG A 313 15.21 1.34 32.15
C ARG A 313 14.23 2.35 32.75
N PHE A 314 14.10 3.54 32.16
CA PHE A 314 13.11 4.52 32.60
C PHE A 314 11.69 3.94 32.61
N VAL A 315 11.24 3.35 31.49
CA VAL A 315 9.90 2.75 31.37
C VAL A 315 9.70 1.63 32.40
N ALA A 316 10.71 0.78 32.60
CA ALA A 316 10.64 -0.35 33.51
C ALA A 316 10.70 0.02 34.99
N THR A 317 11.45 1.05 35.38
CA THR A 317 11.81 1.28 36.79
C THR A 317 11.43 2.63 37.35
N ALA A 318 11.05 3.62 36.53
CA ALA A 318 10.63 4.92 37.05
C ALA A 318 9.47 4.76 38.05
N SER A 319 9.37 5.64 39.05
CA SER A 319 8.16 5.70 39.88
C SER A 319 6.96 6.14 39.04
N ASP A 320 5.73 5.85 39.45
CA ASP A 320 4.53 6.32 38.72
C ASP A 320 4.49 7.85 38.64
N ALA A 321 5.00 8.54 39.67
CA ALA A 321 5.13 9.99 39.66
C ALA A 321 6.13 10.49 38.62
N ASP A 322 7.29 9.85 38.51
CA ASP A 322 8.32 10.22 37.53
C ASP A 322 7.87 9.88 36.11
N PHE A 323 7.26 8.71 35.89
CA PHE A 323 6.72 8.35 34.59
C PHE A 323 5.66 9.33 34.11
N ARG A 324 4.74 9.74 35.00
CA ARG A 324 3.70 10.73 34.68
C ARG A 324 4.27 12.10 34.30
N THR A 325 5.30 12.56 35.00
CA THR A 325 5.80 13.93 34.89
C THR A 325 6.95 14.07 33.89
N GLN A 326 7.87 13.10 33.85
CA GLN A 326 9.04 13.10 32.98
C GLN A 326 8.77 12.40 31.65
N GLY A 327 7.89 11.40 31.62
CA GLY A 327 7.58 10.61 30.41
C GLY A 327 7.21 11.48 29.20
N PRO A 328 6.25 12.43 29.31
CA PRO A 328 5.88 13.30 28.20
C PRO A 328 6.98 14.22 27.67
N GLN A 329 8.11 14.36 28.39
CA GLN A 329 9.30 15.07 27.92
C GLN A 329 10.29 14.14 27.20
N LEU A 330 10.25 12.84 27.52
CA LEU A 330 11.14 11.82 26.95
C LEU A 330 10.55 11.20 25.69
N PHE A 331 9.24 10.93 25.64
CA PHE A 331 8.59 10.30 24.50
C PHE A 331 7.37 11.10 24.05
N SER A 332 7.02 10.96 22.77
CA SER A 332 5.78 11.51 22.24
C SER A 332 4.64 10.74 22.89
N GLN A 333 4.04 11.31 23.94
CA GLN A 333 2.95 10.68 24.67
C GLN A 333 1.85 10.20 23.71
N ARG A 334 1.56 11.02 22.71
CA ARG A 334 0.56 10.76 21.70
C ARG A 334 0.88 9.58 20.80
N ASP A 335 2.13 9.45 20.34
CA ASP A 335 2.57 8.32 19.51
C ASP A 335 2.38 7.00 20.27
N TYR A 336 2.84 6.93 21.53
CA TYR A 336 2.82 5.70 22.32
C TYR A 336 1.43 5.34 22.86
N GLU A 337 0.59 6.33 23.19
CA GLU A 337 -0.83 6.10 23.48
C GLU A 337 -1.57 5.59 22.24
N ASN A 338 -1.33 6.21 21.07
CA ASN A 338 -2.00 5.80 19.84
C ASN A 338 -1.46 4.47 19.32
N TRP A 339 -0.22 4.07 19.64
CA TRP A 339 0.28 2.72 19.36
C TRP A 339 -0.62 1.67 20.04
N TRP A 340 -0.93 1.84 21.33
CA TRP A 340 -1.85 0.95 22.03
C TRP A 340 -3.23 0.92 21.37
N ALA A 341 -3.78 2.10 21.06
CA ALA A 341 -5.08 2.21 20.40
C ALA A 341 -5.09 1.51 19.04
N PHE A 342 -4.03 1.70 18.26
CA PHE A 342 -3.87 1.14 16.92
C PHE A 342 -3.83 -0.39 16.92
N VAL A 343 -2.98 -0.99 17.75
CA VAL A 343 -2.87 -2.45 17.87
C VAL A 343 -4.20 -3.04 18.37
N THR A 344 -4.87 -2.35 19.30
CA THR A 344 -6.20 -2.73 19.80
C THR A 344 -7.27 -2.65 18.71
N LEU A 345 -7.30 -1.60 17.89
CA LEU A 345 -8.27 -1.45 16.80
C LEU A 345 -8.16 -2.59 15.79
N LEU A 346 -6.93 -2.89 15.39
CA LEU A 346 -6.62 -3.84 14.32
C LEU A 346 -6.62 -5.30 14.77
N VAL A 347 -6.56 -5.56 16.09
CA VAL A 347 -6.16 -6.86 16.64
C VAL A 347 -4.84 -7.29 15.99
N ALA A 348 -3.87 -6.36 15.96
CA ALA A 348 -2.56 -6.57 15.36
C ALA A 348 -1.70 -7.40 16.31
N ILE A 349 -1.92 -8.72 16.30
CA ILE A 349 -1.19 -9.66 17.15
C ILE A 349 0.32 -9.50 16.89
N ASP A 350 1.13 -9.58 17.95
CA ASP A 350 2.59 -9.43 17.94
C ASP A 350 3.08 -7.98 17.76
N SER A 351 2.22 -7.05 17.34
CA SER A 351 2.59 -5.65 17.08
C SER A 351 2.62 -4.77 18.35
N ASP A 352 2.27 -5.33 19.50
CA ASP A 352 2.47 -4.72 20.81
C ASP A 352 3.92 -4.86 21.29
N VAL A 353 4.72 -5.77 20.74
CA VAL A 353 6.13 -5.97 21.13
C VAL A 353 7.10 -6.12 19.96
N LYS A 354 6.59 -6.31 18.73
CA LYS A 354 7.34 -6.34 17.47
C LYS A 354 6.71 -5.38 16.47
N ASN A 355 7.13 -5.46 15.20
CA ASN A 355 6.47 -4.81 14.08
C ASN A 355 6.38 -3.28 14.25
N ALA A 356 7.40 -2.72 14.89
CA ALA A 356 7.49 -1.33 15.27
C ALA A 356 8.91 -0.82 15.06
N TYR A 357 9.02 0.46 14.75
CA TYR A 357 10.28 1.19 14.88
C TYR A 357 10.14 2.29 15.94
N HIS A 358 11.24 2.52 16.65
CA HIS A 358 11.40 3.59 17.61
C HIS A 358 12.55 4.50 17.17
N TYR A 359 12.25 5.77 16.96
CA TYR A 359 13.23 6.78 16.58
C TYR A 359 13.52 7.72 17.75
N HIS A 360 14.78 8.11 17.92
CA HIS A 360 15.19 9.14 18.86
C HIS A 360 16.44 9.87 18.35
N ASP A 361 16.46 11.20 18.45
CA ASP A 361 17.65 11.99 18.19
C ASP A 361 18.37 12.28 19.52
N PRO A 362 19.59 11.77 19.74
CA PRO A 362 20.33 12.05 20.97
C PRO A 362 20.65 13.54 21.20
N GLN A 363 20.57 14.38 20.16
CA GLN A 363 20.73 15.83 20.30
C GLN A 363 19.49 16.52 20.88
N GLY A 364 18.34 15.83 20.92
CA GLY A 364 17.13 16.29 21.56
C GLY A 364 15.86 15.93 20.80
N GLY A 365 14.73 16.05 21.50
CA GLY A 365 13.42 15.68 20.98
C GLY A 365 12.94 14.34 21.56
N PRO A 366 11.63 14.07 21.47
CA PRO A 366 11.06 12.89 22.10
C PRO A 366 11.28 11.62 21.28
N TRP A 367 11.29 10.47 21.94
CA TRP A 367 11.11 9.17 21.29
C TRP A 367 9.82 9.15 20.48
N ARG A 368 9.88 8.63 19.25
CA ARG A 368 8.77 8.51 18.30
C ARG A 368 8.51 7.05 17.95
N TYR A 369 7.26 6.70 17.66
CA TYR A 369 6.87 5.35 17.23
C TYR A 369 6.40 5.34 15.77
N ILE A 370 6.68 4.25 15.07
CA ILE A 370 6.31 4.02 13.67
C ILE A 370 5.81 2.57 13.53
N PRO A 371 4.57 2.33 13.06
CA PRO A 371 4.09 0.96 12.82
C PRO A 371 4.77 0.34 11.59
N TRP A 372 4.84 -0.98 11.57
CA TRP A 372 5.31 -1.77 10.43
C TRP A 372 4.60 -3.13 10.38
N ASP A 373 4.76 -3.88 9.28
CA ASP A 373 4.34 -5.28 9.15
C ASP A 373 2.86 -5.53 9.53
N LEU A 374 1.95 -4.99 8.72
CA LEU A 374 0.51 -4.87 9.01
C LEU A 374 -0.38 -5.81 8.19
N ASP A 375 0.19 -6.83 7.56
CA ASP A 375 -0.51 -7.91 6.86
C ASP A 375 -1.35 -8.78 7.82
N GLY A 376 -0.88 -9.00 9.04
CA GLY A 376 -1.59 -9.74 10.10
C GLY A 376 -2.60 -8.90 10.88
N THR A 377 -3.54 -8.25 10.18
CA THR A 377 -4.53 -7.34 10.76
C THR A 377 -5.93 -7.55 10.19
N PHE A 378 -6.94 -6.82 10.67
CA PHE A 378 -8.32 -6.84 10.14
C PHE A 378 -8.90 -8.27 10.03
N GLY A 379 -8.86 -9.00 11.14
CA GLY A 379 -9.46 -10.33 11.23
C GLY A 379 -8.58 -11.49 10.76
N GLN A 380 -7.28 -11.26 10.58
CA GLN A 380 -6.36 -12.33 10.19
C GLN A 380 -5.04 -12.27 10.97
N THR A 381 -4.43 -13.43 11.25
CA THR A 381 -3.05 -13.54 11.76
C THR A 381 -2.01 -13.55 10.63
N TRP A 382 -0.73 -13.40 10.94
CA TRP A 382 0.36 -13.57 9.96
C TRP A 382 0.42 -14.96 9.31
N LYS A 383 -0.17 -15.99 9.95
CA LYS A 383 -0.36 -17.34 9.39
C LYS A 383 -1.67 -17.48 8.61
N THR A 384 -2.33 -16.38 8.32
CA THR A 384 -3.61 -16.32 7.61
C THR A 384 -4.82 -16.86 8.39
N GLN A 385 -4.68 -17.16 9.68
CA GLN A 385 -5.81 -17.70 10.47
C GLN A 385 -6.80 -16.59 10.84
N ARG A 386 -8.10 -16.93 10.88
CA ARG A 386 -9.17 -15.97 11.19
C ARG A 386 -9.15 -15.54 12.65
N LEU A 387 -9.30 -14.24 12.87
CA LEU A 387 -9.48 -13.62 14.18
C LEU A 387 -10.91 -13.11 14.33
N ARG A 388 -11.51 -13.38 15.48
CA ARG A 388 -12.85 -12.88 15.79
C ARG A 388 -12.80 -11.37 16.01
N PRO A 389 -13.82 -10.60 15.57
CA PRO A 389 -13.91 -9.17 15.89
C PRO A 389 -13.95 -8.89 17.40
N THR A 390 -14.39 -9.86 18.19
CA THR A 390 -14.43 -9.80 19.67
C THR A 390 -13.18 -10.34 20.34
N ALA A 391 -12.10 -10.61 19.59
CA ALA A 391 -10.85 -11.09 20.17
C ALA A 391 -10.39 -10.11 21.27
N PRO A 392 -10.17 -10.60 22.51
CA PRO A 392 -9.53 -9.80 23.53
C PRO A 392 -8.08 -9.59 23.10
N LEU A 393 -7.57 -8.40 23.34
CA LEU A 393 -6.15 -8.11 23.18
C LEU A 393 -5.69 -7.56 24.53
N ASP A 394 -5.03 -8.42 25.32
CA ASP A 394 -4.35 -7.96 26.53
C ASP A 394 -2.99 -7.39 26.16
N THR A 395 -3.02 -6.22 25.54
CA THR A 395 -1.83 -5.46 25.14
C THR A 395 -1.01 -5.00 26.34
N GLY A 396 -1.56 -4.99 27.56
CA GLY A 396 -0.85 -4.55 28.76
C GLY A 396 -0.04 -5.64 29.46
N ALA A 397 -0.26 -6.92 29.12
CA ALA A 397 0.42 -8.03 29.78
C ALA A 397 1.91 -8.08 29.45
N ASP A 398 2.27 -8.04 28.16
CA ASP A 398 3.65 -8.29 27.75
C ASP A 398 4.47 -7.02 27.57
N ASN A 399 3.85 -5.89 27.20
CA ASN A 399 4.53 -4.61 26.99
C ASN A 399 4.43 -3.67 28.21
N GLU A 400 5.60 -3.31 28.78
CA GLU A 400 5.67 -2.44 29.95
C GLU A 400 5.22 -1.00 29.68
N MET A 401 5.55 -0.42 28.52
CA MET A 401 5.05 0.91 28.15
C MET A 401 3.51 0.95 28.15
N PHE A 402 2.88 -0.06 27.55
CA PHE A 402 1.42 -0.18 27.55
C PHE A 402 0.87 -0.38 28.96
N ARG A 403 1.47 -1.27 29.76
CA ARG A 403 1.09 -1.46 31.16
C ARG A 403 1.10 -0.14 31.93
N ARG A 404 2.16 0.65 31.80
CA ARG A 404 2.35 1.94 32.49
C ARG A 404 1.32 2.99 32.04
N LEU A 405 1.12 3.14 30.72
CA LEU A 405 0.14 4.08 30.16
C LEU A 405 -1.30 3.75 30.58
N LEU A 406 -1.64 2.46 30.67
CA LEU A 406 -2.98 2.02 31.04
C LEU A 406 -3.23 2.01 32.55
N ALA A 407 -2.17 1.88 33.36
CA ALA A 407 -2.26 1.93 34.82
C ALA A 407 -2.36 3.36 35.36
N GLU A 408 -1.79 4.34 34.67
CA GLU A 408 -1.81 5.75 35.09
C GLU A 408 -3.10 6.47 34.64
N PRO A 409 -4.00 6.87 35.56
CA PRO A 409 -5.29 7.47 35.20
C PRO A 409 -5.19 8.74 34.36
N THR A 410 -4.13 9.55 34.53
CA THR A 410 -3.95 10.78 33.72
C THR A 410 -3.66 10.49 32.25
N PHE A 411 -3.28 9.26 31.90
CA PHE A 411 -3.08 8.82 30.52
C PHE A 411 -4.25 7.94 30.05
N ALA A 412 -4.60 6.91 30.82
CA ALA A 412 -5.58 5.91 30.44
C ALA A 412 -6.98 6.49 30.17
N GLY A 413 -7.47 7.38 31.04
CA GLY A 413 -8.80 8.00 30.90
C GLY A 413 -8.93 8.85 29.63
N PRO A 414 -8.03 9.83 29.40
CA PRO A 414 -8.01 10.62 28.17
C PRO A 414 -7.79 9.78 26.90
N LEU A 415 -6.92 8.76 26.94
CA LEU A 415 -6.70 7.85 25.82
C LEU A 415 -7.98 7.11 25.42
N ARG A 416 -8.65 6.46 26.37
CA ARG A 416 -9.89 5.71 26.11
C ARG A 416 -11.01 6.62 25.63
N THR A 417 -11.17 7.79 26.27
CA THR A 417 -12.17 8.80 25.88
C THR A 417 -11.93 9.27 24.45
N ARG A 418 -10.68 9.59 24.11
CA ARG A 418 -10.28 9.98 22.75
C ARG A 418 -10.55 8.87 21.75
N LEU A 419 -10.08 7.65 22.01
CA LEU A 419 -10.27 6.51 21.12
C LEU A 419 -11.76 6.28 20.85
N ARG A 420 -12.60 6.25 21.90
CA ARG A 420 -14.04 6.07 21.76
C ARG A 420 -14.69 7.16 20.92
N ALA A 421 -14.31 8.43 21.13
CA ALA A 421 -14.79 9.54 20.31
C ALA A 421 -14.40 9.35 18.83
N GLN A 422 -13.16 8.94 18.56
CA GLN A 422 -12.65 8.70 17.21
C GLN A 422 -13.41 7.59 16.46
N LEU A 423 -13.92 6.57 17.17
CA LEU A 423 -14.75 5.50 16.56
C LEU A 423 -16.02 6.00 15.88
N SER A 424 -16.51 7.20 16.23
CA SER A 424 -17.66 7.84 15.58
C SER A 424 -17.29 9.09 14.78
N GLN A 425 -16.01 9.45 14.71
CA GLN A 425 -15.46 10.60 13.97
C GLN A 425 -14.55 10.12 12.82
N GLU A 426 -13.25 10.42 12.86
CA GLU A 426 -12.30 10.11 11.78
C GLU A 426 -12.15 8.61 11.50
N LEU A 427 -12.50 7.77 12.47
CA LEU A 427 -12.48 6.32 12.36
C LEU A 427 -13.90 5.74 12.22
N ALA A 428 -14.91 6.54 11.90
CA ALA A 428 -16.28 6.04 11.75
C ALA A 428 -16.36 4.90 10.71
N PRO A 429 -17.11 3.81 10.96
CA PRO A 429 -17.22 2.69 10.03
C PRO A 429 -17.57 3.10 8.60
N VAL A 430 -18.45 4.10 8.42
CA VAL A 430 -18.82 4.62 7.10
C VAL A 430 -17.62 5.20 6.33
N LEU A 431 -16.69 5.88 7.01
CA LEU A 431 -15.49 6.44 6.40
C LEU A 431 -14.48 5.34 6.06
N LEU A 432 -14.32 4.36 6.96
CA LEU A 432 -13.41 3.24 6.73
C LEU A 432 -13.92 2.30 5.62
N HIS A 433 -15.24 2.07 5.55
CA HIS A 433 -15.87 1.33 4.46
C HIS A 433 -15.73 2.04 3.13
N ALA A 434 -16.01 3.36 3.09
CA ALA A 434 -15.82 4.14 1.87
C ALA A 434 -14.38 4.08 1.37
N ARG A 435 -13.39 4.13 2.29
CA ARG A 435 -12.00 4.01 1.92
C ARG A 435 -11.61 2.59 1.46
N LEU A 436 -12.13 1.56 2.13
CA LEU A 436 -11.97 0.18 1.71
C LEU A 436 -12.54 -0.05 0.30
N ASP A 437 -13.73 0.48 0.01
CA ASP A 437 -14.37 0.43 -1.30
C ASP A 437 -13.54 1.13 -2.38
N GLU A 438 -12.99 2.30 -2.07
CA GLU A 438 -12.16 3.05 -2.99
C GLU A 438 -10.90 2.26 -3.37
N ILE A 439 -10.18 1.72 -2.38
CA ILE A 439 -8.95 0.95 -2.65
C ILE A 439 -9.30 -0.39 -3.33
N ALA A 440 -10.36 -1.08 -2.90
CA ALA A 440 -10.80 -2.32 -3.52
C ALA A 440 -11.17 -2.09 -4.99
N GLY A 441 -11.91 -1.02 -5.31
CA GLY A 441 -12.23 -0.62 -6.67
C GLY A 441 -11.00 -0.27 -7.51
N GLU A 442 -10.03 0.44 -6.91
CA GLU A 442 -8.75 0.79 -7.55
C GLU A 442 -7.96 -0.46 -7.99
N ILE A 443 -7.93 -1.51 -7.15
CA ILE A 443 -7.08 -2.67 -7.36
C ILE A 443 -7.79 -3.88 -7.97
N ALA A 444 -9.12 -3.91 -8.01
CA ALA A 444 -9.89 -5.13 -8.28
C ALA A 444 -9.45 -5.91 -9.54
N PRO A 445 -9.19 -5.29 -10.71
CA PRO A 445 -8.72 -6.05 -11.87
C PRO A 445 -7.33 -6.68 -11.64
N SER A 446 -6.41 -5.92 -11.03
CA SER A 446 -5.06 -6.40 -10.73
C SER A 446 -5.03 -7.46 -9.63
N ALA A 447 -5.90 -7.33 -8.62
CA ALA A 447 -6.06 -8.31 -7.54
C ALA A 447 -6.56 -9.66 -8.07
N ARG A 448 -7.50 -9.66 -9.03
CA ARG A 448 -7.98 -10.90 -9.66
C ARG A 448 -6.92 -11.55 -10.56
N ARG A 449 -6.08 -10.75 -11.24
CA ARG A 449 -4.92 -11.28 -11.99
C ARG A 449 -3.86 -11.89 -11.08
N ASP A 450 -3.60 -11.25 -9.95
CA ASP A 450 -2.67 -11.76 -8.92
C ASP A 450 -3.20 -13.06 -8.31
N GLU A 451 -4.48 -13.10 -7.94
CA GLU A 451 -5.15 -14.30 -7.46
C GLU A 451 -5.05 -15.43 -8.49
N ALA A 452 -5.35 -15.14 -9.76
CA ALA A 452 -5.23 -16.12 -10.84
C ALA A 452 -3.78 -16.56 -11.12
N ARG A 453 -2.77 -15.88 -10.58
CA ARG A 453 -1.35 -16.23 -10.69
C ARG A 453 -0.84 -17.03 -9.49
N TRP A 454 -1.31 -16.72 -8.29
CA TRP A 454 -0.71 -17.17 -7.02
C TRP A 454 -1.62 -18.01 -6.12
N MET A 455 -2.94 -18.07 -6.38
CA MET A 455 -3.89 -18.71 -5.46
C MET A 455 -3.60 -20.20 -5.22
N GLU A 456 -3.08 -20.91 -6.23
CA GLU A 456 -2.70 -22.31 -6.08
C GLU A 456 -1.55 -22.49 -5.07
N GLN A 457 -0.50 -21.69 -5.20
CA GLN A 457 0.64 -21.68 -4.29
C GLN A 457 0.23 -21.19 -2.90
N TYR A 458 -0.67 -20.19 -2.83
CA TYR A 458 -1.20 -19.70 -1.57
C TYR A 458 -1.97 -20.79 -0.81
N ARG A 459 -2.89 -21.50 -1.46
CA ARG A 459 -3.70 -22.56 -0.83
C ARG A 459 -2.85 -23.74 -0.36
N SER A 460 -1.79 -24.06 -1.12
CA SER A 460 -0.89 -25.18 -0.81
C SER A 460 0.27 -24.78 0.11
N PHE A 461 0.39 -23.52 0.52
CA PHE A 461 1.53 -23.03 1.28
C PHE A 461 1.63 -23.72 2.66
N PRO A 462 2.78 -24.33 3.02
CA PRO A 462 2.88 -25.22 4.19
C PRO A 462 2.42 -24.63 5.53
N LEU A 463 2.57 -23.32 5.76
CA LEU A 463 2.21 -22.70 7.03
C LEU A 463 0.70 -22.71 7.32
N TRP A 464 -0.14 -22.78 6.28
CA TRP A 464 -1.61 -22.72 6.41
C TRP A 464 -2.35 -23.64 5.45
N SER A 465 -1.67 -24.60 4.83
CA SER A 465 -2.25 -25.55 3.87
C SER A 465 -3.38 -26.42 4.43
N GLN A 466 -3.52 -26.48 5.76
CA GLN A 466 -4.60 -27.20 6.44
C GLN A 466 -5.90 -26.39 6.57
N ARG A 467 -5.91 -25.11 6.17
CA ARG A 467 -7.12 -24.29 6.18
C ARG A 467 -8.11 -24.77 5.13
N THR A 468 -9.39 -24.55 5.40
CA THR A 468 -10.50 -24.88 4.48
C THR A 468 -11.39 -23.67 4.18
N ASP A 469 -11.08 -22.51 4.76
CA ASP A 469 -11.86 -21.27 4.74
C ASP A 469 -11.20 -20.19 3.86
N PHE A 470 -10.54 -20.63 2.78
CA PHE A 470 -9.96 -19.72 1.80
C PHE A 470 -11.05 -18.97 1.06
N THR A 471 -10.85 -17.67 0.91
CA THR A 471 -11.73 -16.74 0.22
C THR A 471 -11.10 -16.31 -1.10
N THR A 472 -11.94 -15.89 -2.03
CA THR A 472 -11.51 -15.06 -3.17
C THR A 472 -11.19 -13.63 -2.72
N PHE A 473 -10.58 -12.82 -3.58
CA PHE A 473 -10.42 -11.39 -3.36
C PHE A 473 -11.73 -10.71 -2.94
N ASP A 474 -12.80 -10.90 -3.73
CA ASP A 474 -14.08 -10.23 -3.49
C ASP A 474 -14.72 -10.68 -2.16
N GLU A 475 -14.62 -11.97 -1.82
CA GLU A 475 -15.08 -12.50 -0.53
C GLU A 475 -14.25 -11.99 0.65
N GLU A 476 -12.95 -11.79 0.46
CA GLU A 476 -12.06 -11.29 1.51
C GLU A 476 -12.26 -9.80 1.80
N VAL A 477 -12.54 -8.98 0.77
CA VAL A 477 -12.93 -7.58 0.91
C VAL A 477 -14.20 -7.47 1.77
N GLU A 478 -15.19 -8.32 1.50
CA GLU A 478 -16.43 -8.35 2.27
C GLU A 478 -16.21 -8.88 3.69
N TYR A 479 -15.34 -9.87 3.87
CA TYR A 479 -14.92 -10.33 5.20
C TYR A 479 -14.35 -9.18 6.03
N ILE A 480 -13.42 -8.40 5.47
CA ILE A 480 -12.82 -7.25 6.16
C ILE A 480 -13.89 -6.20 6.51
N ARG A 481 -14.82 -5.90 5.59
CA ARG A 481 -15.92 -4.94 5.85
C ARG A 481 -16.78 -5.36 7.04
N GLN A 482 -17.20 -6.63 7.07
CA GLN A 482 -18.00 -7.17 8.17
C GLN A 482 -17.22 -7.20 9.47
N TRP A 483 -15.96 -7.62 9.41
CA TRP A 483 -15.07 -7.65 10.57
C TRP A 483 -14.89 -6.26 11.19
N LEU A 484 -14.63 -5.23 10.37
CA LEU A 484 -14.52 -3.83 10.79
C LEU A 484 -15.79 -3.37 11.52
N THR A 485 -16.95 -3.63 10.93
CA THR A 485 -18.25 -3.24 11.51
C THR A 485 -18.43 -3.84 12.90
N LEU A 486 -18.20 -5.15 13.02
CA LEU A 486 -18.39 -5.87 14.28
C LEU A 486 -17.32 -5.49 15.32
N ARG A 487 -16.08 -5.24 14.87
CA ARG A 487 -14.99 -4.82 15.76
C ARG A 487 -15.28 -3.46 16.37
N TRP A 488 -15.77 -2.50 15.59
CA TRP A 488 -16.09 -1.16 16.08
C TRP A 488 -17.23 -1.18 17.09
N VAL A 489 -18.29 -1.93 16.82
CA VAL A 489 -19.40 -2.13 17.78
C VAL A 489 -18.89 -2.74 19.08
N PHE A 490 -18.05 -3.77 18.99
CA PHE A 490 -17.45 -4.40 20.17
C PHE A 490 -16.58 -3.40 20.95
N LEU A 491 -15.70 -2.66 20.29
CA LEU A 491 -14.80 -1.71 20.94
C LEU A 491 -15.53 -0.54 21.61
N ASP A 492 -16.55 0.03 20.97
CA ASP A 492 -17.34 1.09 21.60
C ASP A 492 -18.02 0.59 22.89
N ALA A 493 -18.58 -0.62 22.85
CA ALA A 493 -19.17 -1.25 24.04
C ALA A 493 -18.13 -1.50 25.15
N GLN A 494 -16.94 -1.99 24.81
CA GLN A 494 -15.87 -2.21 25.80
C GLN A 494 -15.37 -0.90 26.41
N LEU A 495 -15.13 0.12 25.60
CA LEU A 495 -14.63 1.42 26.06
C LEU A 495 -15.68 2.18 26.90
N ALA A 496 -16.98 1.93 26.67
CA ALA A 496 -18.06 2.49 27.49
C ALA A 496 -18.12 1.92 28.91
N LEU A 497 -17.62 0.70 29.12
CA LEU A 497 -17.63 0.00 30.40
C LEU A 497 -16.39 0.27 31.26
N MET A 498 -15.35 0.88 30.67
CA MET A 498 -14.12 1.22 31.37
C MET A 498 -14.27 2.58 32.06
N PRO A 499 -13.98 2.69 33.37
CA PRO A 499 -14.05 3.94 34.11
C PRO A 499 -13.02 4.98 33.66
#